data_AF-A0A7V4U0Q9-F1
#
_entry.id   AF-A0A7V4U0Q9-F1
#
_cell.length_a   1.000
_cell.length_b   1.000
_cell.length_c   1.000
_cell.angle_alpha   90.00
_cell.angle_beta   90.00
_cell.angle_gamma   90.00
#
_symmetry.space_group_name_H-M   'P 1'
#
loop_
_entity.id
_entity.type
_entity.pdbx_description
1 polymer ?
#
loop_
_entity_poly.entity_id
_entity_poly.type
_entity_poly.pdbx_seq_one_letter_code
_entity_poly.pdbx_strand_id
1 'polypeptide(L)'
;MKISLWEIEPFNIPPVANEEAGTFMKHLSGNETFEYVGEKRPQSMCIFDMQYDYPNHCYAYGLLLSIDVDTFYSICKNVIHEEIEPIIKKYSLGSIKIEFGGDLNEVKIKQIK
;
A
#
# COMPACT_ATOMS: atom_id res chain seq x y z
N MET A 1 7.55 15.26 2.27
CA MET A 1 6.82 15.67 1.05
C MET A 1 5.41 15.19 1.20
N LYS A 2 4.42 15.99 0.84
CA LYS A 2 3.02 15.60 0.94
C LYS A 2 2.62 14.81 -0.31
N ILE A 3 2.01 13.64 -0.13
CA ILE A 3 1.54 12.76 -1.20
C ILE A 3 0.07 12.45 -0.97
N SER A 4 -0.72 12.45 -2.04
CA SER A 4 -2.12 12.04 -2.03
C SER A 4 -2.25 10.58 -2.47
N LEU A 5 -3.19 9.83 -1.90
CA LEU A 5 -3.37 8.41 -2.26
C LEU A 5 -3.67 8.20 -3.75
N TRP A 6 -4.43 9.09 -4.38
CA TRP A 6 -4.74 9.00 -5.81
C TRP A 6 -3.51 9.12 -6.73
N GLU A 7 -2.38 9.66 -6.23
CA GLU A 7 -1.12 9.75 -6.98
C GLU A 7 -0.37 8.41 -7.02
N ILE A 8 -0.80 7.42 -6.23
CA ILE A 8 -0.14 6.11 -6.09
C ILE A 8 -1.11 5.01 -6.52
N GLU A 9 -0.67 4.12 -7.40
CA GLU A 9 -1.48 2.98 -7.84
C GLU A 9 -1.43 1.84 -6.81
N PRO A 10 -2.56 1.48 -6.16
CA PRO A 10 -2.58 0.37 -5.20
C PRO A 10 -2.76 -0.97 -5.92
N PHE A 11 -2.06 -1.98 -5.43
CA PHE A 11 -2.31 -3.38 -5.77
C PHE A 11 -2.07 -4.25 -4.55
N ASN A 12 -2.63 -5.45 -4.53
CA ASN A 12 -2.49 -6.38 -3.41
C ASN A 12 -1.78 -7.66 -3.85
N ILE A 13 -1.11 -8.29 -2.89
CA ILE A 13 -0.50 -9.61 -3.04
C ILE A 13 -1.08 -10.56 -1.97
N PRO A 14 -1.02 -11.89 -2.18
CA PRO A 14 -1.38 -12.84 -1.14
C PRO A 14 -0.62 -12.55 0.17
N PRO A 15 -1.27 -12.67 1.35
CA PRO A 15 -2.59 -13.27 1.58
C PRO A 15 -3.80 -12.35 1.35
N VAL A 16 -3.61 -11.09 0.98
CA VAL A 16 -4.72 -10.13 0.86
C VAL A 16 -5.59 -10.45 -0.35
N ALA A 17 -6.85 -10.79 -0.12
CA ALA A 17 -7.81 -11.11 -1.16
C ALA A 17 -8.36 -9.83 -1.84
N ASN A 18 -8.55 -9.88 -3.17
CA ASN A 18 -9.05 -8.75 -3.95
C ASN A 18 -10.43 -8.24 -3.47
N GLU A 19 -11.30 -9.14 -3.02
CA GLU A 19 -12.65 -8.79 -2.56
C GLU A 19 -12.61 -7.98 -1.25
N GLU A 20 -11.79 -8.43 -0.30
CA GLU A 20 -11.62 -7.76 0.98
C GLU A 20 -10.95 -6.39 0.77
N ALA A 21 -9.91 -6.34 -0.05
CA ALA A 21 -9.24 -5.10 -0.43
C ALA A 21 -10.21 -4.13 -1.12
N GLY A 22 -11.03 -4.61 -2.05
CA GLY A 22 -12.04 -3.80 -2.71
C GLY A 22 -13.07 -3.22 -1.74
N THR A 23 -13.38 -3.93 -0.65
CA THR A 23 -14.29 -3.43 0.39
C THR A 23 -13.62 -2.40 1.30
N PHE A 24 -12.36 -2.63 1.68
CA PHE A 24 -11.55 -1.66 2.42
C PHE A 24 -11.41 -0.34 1.65
N MET A 25 -11.07 -0.41 0.36
CA MET A 25 -10.80 0.76 -0.49
C MET A 25 -12.04 1.65 -0.72
N LYS A 26 -13.27 1.12 -0.56
CA LYS A 26 -14.50 1.94 -0.67
C LYS A 26 -14.63 3.00 0.42
N HIS A 27 -13.92 2.85 1.54
CA HIS A 27 -13.86 3.84 2.62
C HIS A 27 -12.80 4.92 2.39
N LEU A 28 -12.02 4.80 1.32
CA LEU A 28 -11.03 5.79 0.93
C LEU A 28 -11.57 6.63 -0.22
N SER A 29 -11.43 7.95 -0.10
CA SER A 29 -11.79 8.90 -1.17
C SER A 29 -10.69 9.03 -2.22
N GLY A 30 -9.47 8.60 -1.92
CA GLY A 30 -8.27 8.83 -2.71
C GLY A 30 -7.65 10.20 -2.46
N ASN A 31 -8.39 11.15 -1.88
CA ASN A 31 -7.90 12.50 -1.55
C ASN A 31 -7.16 12.57 -0.21
N GLU A 32 -7.13 11.46 0.53
CA GLU A 32 -6.34 11.37 1.74
C GLU A 32 -4.87 11.59 1.40
N THR A 33 -4.17 12.27 2.30
CA THR A 33 -2.77 12.63 2.10
C THR A 33 -1.92 12.19 3.28
N PHE A 34 -0.63 11.95 3.04
CA PHE A 34 0.33 11.64 4.08
C PHE A 34 1.65 12.36 3.84
N GLU A 35 2.40 12.55 4.92
CA GLU A 35 3.78 13.01 4.85
C GLU A 35 4.70 11.82 4.56
N TYR A 36 5.41 11.92 3.44
CA TYR A 36 6.41 10.96 3.01
C TYR A 36 7.82 11.53 3.19
N VAL A 37 8.66 10.78 3.87
CA VAL A 37 10.08 11.08 4.09
C VAL A 37 10.92 10.16 3.22
N GLY A 38 11.27 10.66 2.04
CA GLY A 38 12.16 10.01 1.10
C GLY A 38 12.52 10.94 -0.05
N GLU A 39 13.49 10.56 -0.87
CA GLU A 39 13.98 11.38 -1.99
C GLU A 39 13.16 11.16 -3.27
N LYS A 40 12.65 9.94 -3.46
CA LYS A 40 11.89 9.54 -4.65
C LYS A 40 10.42 9.46 -4.34
N ARG A 41 9.58 9.98 -5.23
CA ARG A 41 8.12 9.79 -5.12
C ARG A 41 7.77 8.32 -5.39
N PRO A 42 6.94 7.68 -4.54
CA PRO A 42 6.36 6.38 -4.84
C PRO A 42 5.44 6.46 -6.05
N GLN A 43 5.40 5.37 -6.81
CA GLN A 43 4.54 5.21 -7.99
C GLN A 43 3.43 4.19 -7.74
N SER A 44 3.72 3.13 -6.97
CA SER A 44 2.73 2.13 -6.58
C SER A 44 2.82 1.78 -5.10
N MET A 45 1.75 1.17 -4.59
CA MET A 45 1.63 0.67 -3.23
C MET A 45 1.19 -0.79 -3.24
N CYS A 46 2.04 -1.67 -2.72
CA CYS A 46 1.77 -3.09 -2.60
C CYS A 46 1.20 -3.40 -1.22
N ILE A 47 -0.11 -3.68 -1.12
CA ILE A 47 -0.78 -4.08 0.12
C ILE A 47 -0.52 -5.56 0.39
N PHE A 48 0.08 -5.86 1.54
CA PHE A 48 0.51 -7.22 1.91
C PHE A 48 -0.13 -7.74 3.20
N ASP A 49 -0.71 -6.86 4.02
CA ASP A 49 -1.45 -7.25 5.22
C ASP A 49 -2.62 -6.27 5.41
N MET A 50 -3.76 -6.78 5.87
CA MET A 50 -4.98 -6.00 5.98
C MET A 50 -5.94 -6.68 6.97
N GLN A 51 -6.73 -5.85 7.65
CA GLN A 51 -7.86 -6.26 8.45
C GLN A 51 -9.04 -5.34 8.15
N TYR A 52 -10.14 -5.93 7.69
CA TYR A 52 -11.42 -5.23 7.52
C TYR A 52 -12.47 -5.70 8.54
N ASP A 53 -12.86 -4.82 9.47
CA ASP A 53 -13.85 -5.10 10.52
C ASP A 53 -14.79 -3.91 10.80
N TYR A 54 -15.19 -3.18 9.75
CA TYR A 54 -16.00 -1.96 9.91
C TYR A 54 -17.38 -2.25 10.56
N PRO A 55 -17.84 -1.46 11.56
CA PRO A 55 -17.34 -0.14 11.98
C PRO A 55 -16.22 -0.15 13.04
N ASN A 56 -15.72 -1.32 13.45
CA ASN A 56 -14.54 -1.41 14.32
C ASN A 56 -13.27 -0.97 13.56
N HIS A 57 -12.13 -1.07 14.23
CA HIS A 57 -10.85 -0.63 13.67
C HIS A 57 -10.41 -1.51 12.49
N CYS A 58 -10.23 -0.87 11.34
CA CYS A 58 -9.70 -1.43 10.11
C CYS A 58 -8.28 -0.92 9.86
N TYR A 59 -7.41 -1.74 9.28
CA TYR A 59 -6.10 -1.29 8.83
C TYR A 59 -5.62 -2.01 7.57
N ALA A 60 -4.68 -1.38 6.85
CA ALA A 60 -3.89 -2.00 5.79
C ALA A 60 -2.42 -1.58 5.95
N TYR A 61 -1.53 -2.55 5.74
CA TYR A 61 -0.09 -2.32 5.60
C TYR A 61 0.32 -2.52 4.14
N GLY A 62 1.13 -1.59 3.65
CA GLY A 62 1.67 -1.66 2.30
C GLY A 62 3.14 -1.28 2.22
N LEU A 63 3.77 -1.70 1.13
CA LEU A 63 5.08 -1.23 0.69
C LEU A 63 4.90 -0.16 -0.38
N LEU A 64 5.56 0.98 -0.20
CA LEU A 64 5.67 2.00 -1.22
C LEU A 64 6.79 1.59 -2.18
N LEU A 65 6.53 1.61 -3.49
CA LEU A 65 7.49 1.19 -4.50
C LEU A 65 7.85 2.34 -5.45
N SER A 66 9.09 2.35 -5.94
CA SER A 66 9.59 3.33 -6.91
C SER A 66 9.23 3.03 -8.36
N ILE A 67 8.40 2.01 -8.60
CA ILE A 67 8.00 1.50 -9.92
C ILE A 67 6.47 1.38 -9.97
N ASP A 68 5.91 1.48 -11.17
CA ASP A 68 4.49 1.20 -11.42
C ASP A 68 4.16 -0.30 -11.32
N VAL A 69 2.86 -0.59 -11.34
CA VAL A 69 2.32 -1.95 -11.17
C VAL A 69 2.68 -2.87 -12.34
N ASP A 70 2.64 -2.35 -13.56
CA ASP A 70 3.00 -3.11 -14.77
C ASP A 70 4.47 -3.55 -14.75
N THR A 71 5.37 -2.66 -14.34
CA THR A 71 6.79 -2.93 -14.16
C THR A 71 7.00 -3.96 -13.07
N PHE A 72 6.30 -3.85 -11.94
CA PHE A 72 6.37 -4.84 -10.86
C PHE A 72 5.98 -6.23 -11.36
N TYR A 73 4.82 -6.38 -12.02
CA TYR A 73 4.38 -7.67 -12.55
C TYR A 73 5.30 -8.21 -13.64
N SER A 74 5.83 -7.35 -14.52
CA SER A 74 6.78 -7.76 -15.56
C SER A 74 8.07 -8.34 -14.96
N ILE A 75 8.55 -7.74 -13.87
CA ILE A 75 9.70 -8.26 -13.13
C ILE A 75 9.34 -9.61 -12.49
N CYS A 76 8.23 -9.70 -11.76
CA CYS A 76 7.83 -10.93 -11.08
C CYS A 76 7.57 -12.13 -12.01
N LYS A 77 7.12 -11.88 -13.26
CA LYS A 77 6.85 -12.95 -14.25
C LYS A 77 8.07 -13.79 -14.63
N ASN A 78 9.27 -13.23 -14.52
CA ASN A 78 10.51 -13.84 -15.00
C ASN A 78 11.42 -14.36 -13.88
N VAL A 79 10.89 -14.42 -12.66
CA VAL A 79 11.68 -14.56 -11.43
C VAL A 79 11.22 -15.80 -10.67
N ILE A 80 12.16 -16.65 -10.26
CA ILE A 80 11.88 -17.78 -9.38
C ILE A 80 11.52 -17.22 -7.99
N HIS A 81 10.57 -17.83 -7.28
CA HIS A 81 10.01 -17.28 -6.03
C HIS A 81 11.07 -16.80 -5.00
N GLU A 82 12.23 -17.47 -4.95
CA GLU A 82 13.38 -17.18 -4.09
C GLU A 82 14.10 -15.85 -4.39
N GLU A 83 13.86 -15.23 -5.56
CA GLU A 83 14.49 -13.99 -6.00
C GLU A 83 13.59 -12.75 -5.85
N ILE A 84 12.35 -12.92 -5.35
CA ILE A 84 11.39 -11.81 -5.19
C ILE A 84 11.80 -10.85 -4.08
N GLU A 85 12.35 -11.35 -2.97
CA GLU A 85 12.73 -10.50 -1.83
C GLU A 85 13.81 -9.45 -2.19
N PRO A 86 14.90 -9.80 -2.90
CA PRO A 86 15.85 -8.81 -3.42
C PRO A 86 15.21 -7.74 -4.31
N ILE A 87 14.23 -8.11 -5.12
CA ILE A 87 13.52 -7.19 -6.02
C ILE A 87 12.67 -6.21 -5.21
N ILE A 88 11.88 -6.73 -4.26
CA ILE A 88 11.10 -5.89 -3.35
C ILE A 88 12.02 -4.93 -2.61
N LYS A 89 13.15 -5.40 -2.06
CA LYS A 89 14.14 -4.53 -1.39
C LYS A 89 14.73 -3.46 -2.31
N LYS A 90 14.99 -3.79 -3.58
CA LYS A 90 15.57 -2.87 -4.56
C LYS A 90 14.63 -1.71 -4.90
N TYR A 91 13.32 -1.97 -4.98
CA TYR A 91 12.33 -0.98 -5.40
C TYR A 91 11.51 -0.41 -4.24
N SER A 92 11.62 -0.97 -3.03
CA SER A 92 10.95 -0.45 -1.85
C SER A 92 11.51 0.90 -1.43
N LEU A 93 10.57 1.82 -1.16
CA LEU A 93 10.80 3.18 -0.70
C LEU A 93 10.39 3.37 0.77
N GLY A 94 9.99 2.28 1.43
CA GLY A 94 9.47 2.25 2.79
C GLY A 94 8.08 1.63 2.87
N SER A 95 7.52 1.68 4.07
CA SER A 95 6.23 1.06 4.39
C SER A 95 5.20 2.12 4.77
N ILE A 96 3.92 1.80 4.59
CA ILE A 96 2.79 2.66 4.89
C ILE A 96 1.74 1.88 5.67
N LYS A 97 1.08 2.56 6.60
CA LYS A 97 -0.10 2.07 7.30
C LYS A 97 -1.27 3.01 7.02
N ILE A 98 -2.40 2.44 6.64
CA ILE A 98 -3.69 3.10 6.49
C ILE A 98 -4.62 2.53 7.57
N GLU A 99 -5.31 3.37 8.33
CA GLU A 99 -6.22 2.94 9.40
C GLU A 99 -7.47 3.84 9.47
N PHE A 100 -8.63 3.24 9.76
CA PHE A 100 -9.91 3.93 9.94
C PHE A 100 -10.87 3.08 10.79
N GLY A 101 -12.02 3.66 11.17
CA GLY A 101 -13.01 2.98 12.03
C GLY A 101 -12.60 2.92 13.50
N GLY A 102 -13.45 2.31 14.34
CA GLY A 102 -13.28 2.31 15.79
C GLY A 102 -13.34 3.74 16.36
N ASP A 103 -12.32 4.10 17.16
CA ASP A 103 -12.21 5.43 17.78
C ASP A 103 -11.59 6.50 16.85
N LEU A 104 -11.32 6.16 15.59
CA LEU A 104 -10.76 7.09 14.62
C LEU A 104 -11.86 7.94 13.98
N ASN A 105 -11.78 9.26 14.18
CA ASN A 105 -12.70 10.23 13.57
C ASN A 105 -12.49 10.42 12.06
N GLU A 106 -11.35 10.00 11.51
CA GLU A 106 -10.99 10.12 10.10
C GLU A 106 -9.97 9.05 9.71
N VAL A 107 -9.78 8.85 8.40
CA VAL A 107 -8.72 8.00 7.87
C VAL A 107 -7.36 8.55 8.29
N LYS A 108 -6.51 7.71 8.88
CA LYS A 108 -5.12 8.04 9.19
C LYS A 108 -4.18 7.27 8.28
N ILE A 109 -3.21 7.97 7.73
CA ILE A 109 -2.18 7.40 6.86
C ILE A 109 -0.82 7.83 7.39
N LYS A 110 0.07 6.85 7.58
CA LYS A 110 1.40 7.09 8.15
C LYS A 110 2.43 6.25 7.42
N GLN A 111 3.56 6.86 7.09
CA GLN A 111 4.77 6.10 6.77
C GLN A 111 5.26 5.42 8.07
N ILE A 112 5.60 4.15 7.98
CA ILE A 112 6.18 3.37 9.09
C ILE A 112 7.63 3.00 8.73
N LYS A 113 8.50 3.00 9.74
CA LYS A 113 9.93 2.71 9.60
C LYS A 113 10.20 1.21 9.56
#